data_AF-A0A8C3HAW2-F1
#
_entry.id   AF-A0A8C3HAW2-F1
#
_cell.length_a   1.000
_cell.length_b   1.000
_cell.length_c   1.000
_cell.angle_alpha   90.00
_cell.angle_beta   90.00
_cell.angle_gamma   90.00
#
_symmetry.space_group_name_H-M   'P 1'
#
loop_
_entity.id
_entity.type
_entity.pdbx_description
1 polymer ?
#
loop_
_entity_poly.entity_id
_entity_poly.type
_entity_poly.pdbx_seq_one_letter_code
_entity_poly.pdbx_strand_id
1 'polypeptide(L)'
;MVLKDPAVSLTLFLWITASWGCLAAAAGVAAARKQDESFSTVSVYRARCTSRCLSLQITRISAFFKHFQNNGSLVWCQNHKQCSKCLEPCKESWDLKKNHCQSFCEPLFPKKNYECLTSCEFLKYILSVKQGDCPAPEKASGFAAACVESCEADSECSGVKKCCSNGCGHTCQVPKNLYKGVPLKPRKELKFTELQSGQLEVKWSSKFNISIEPVIYVVQRRWNYGIHPSEDDATSWQTVAQTTEERVQLSDIRPSRWYQFRVAAVNVHGTRSFTAPSKHFRSSKDPSAPPAPANLRIANSTTNNDGSVTVRIIWDLPEEPDIPVHHYKVFWSWTVSSKSVIPAKKKRRKTTDGSRNYVVLEGLQPNSNYMVELQAVTYWGQVRLKSAKVSLYFSSTQTTINNTSMSRYHVQWFPESCVHNETKGPEKATGLTYENYIILQDLSFSCKYKVTVQPARSKGRLKAESIFFTTPPCSALKGKNHKHITCPAEGASVLPKVLAKPENLSASFIVQEVNITGHFSWKISKANLHQPMTGFQVTWAEVTTESRQNSLPNSIISQSQILPADHYVLTVPNLRPSTLYRLEVQVLTTGGEGPATIKSFRTPDLLPSSPHSKCCDLT
;
A
#
# COMPACT_ATOMS: atom_id res chain seq x y z
N MET A 1 -4.43 -6.89 81.95
CA MET A 1 -3.43 -6.57 80.90
C MET A 1 -3.18 -7.84 80.10
N VAL A 2 -2.94 -7.70 78.79
CA VAL A 2 -2.55 -8.74 77.80
C VAL A 2 -3.68 -9.25 76.87
N LEU A 3 -3.51 -8.87 75.59
CA LEU A 3 -3.81 -9.47 74.27
C LEU A 3 -5.18 -10.13 73.93
N LYS A 4 -5.73 -9.76 72.76
CA LYS A 4 -5.95 -10.68 71.62
C LYS A 4 -6.33 -10.00 70.28
N ASP A 5 -5.93 -10.66 69.20
CA ASP A 5 -6.03 -10.37 67.74
C ASP A 5 -7.45 -10.13 67.16
N PRO A 6 -7.56 -9.58 65.92
CA PRO A 6 -8.83 -9.35 65.23
C PRO A 6 -9.35 -10.59 64.50
N ALA A 7 -10.67 -10.79 64.56
CA ALA A 7 -11.40 -11.86 63.90
C ALA A 7 -11.70 -11.57 62.42
N VAL A 8 -11.64 -12.64 61.63
CA VAL A 8 -11.97 -12.79 60.21
C VAL A 8 -13.46 -12.48 59.94
N SER A 9 -13.76 -11.74 58.87
CA SER A 9 -15.12 -11.57 58.34
C SER A 9 -15.26 -12.32 57.01
N LEU A 10 -16.08 -13.38 56.99
CA LEU A 10 -16.47 -14.09 55.78
C LEU A 10 -17.59 -13.34 55.05
N THR A 11 -17.37 -12.94 53.80
CA THR A 11 -18.41 -12.41 52.91
C THR A 11 -18.92 -13.53 52.00
N LEU A 12 -20.20 -13.88 52.15
CA LEU A 12 -20.89 -14.88 51.35
C LEU A 12 -21.45 -14.20 50.07
N PHE A 13 -20.93 -14.56 48.89
CA PHE A 13 -21.52 -14.12 47.60
C PHE A 13 -22.63 -15.09 47.17
N LEU A 14 -23.88 -14.67 47.35
CA LEU A 14 -25.05 -15.31 46.73
C LEU A 14 -25.12 -14.90 45.25
N TRP A 15 -25.03 -15.88 44.35
CA TRP A 15 -25.26 -15.68 42.92
C TRP A 15 -26.76 -15.62 42.63
N ILE A 16 -27.27 -14.45 42.25
CA ILE A 16 -28.54 -14.33 41.54
C ILE A 16 -28.22 -14.27 40.05
N THR A 17 -28.53 -15.34 39.32
CA THR A 17 -28.43 -15.38 37.86
C THR A 17 -29.55 -14.52 37.25
N ALA A 18 -29.27 -13.24 37.02
CA ALA A 18 -30.07 -12.41 36.14
C ALA A 18 -29.59 -12.62 34.69
N SER A 19 -30.48 -13.15 33.85
CA SER A 19 -30.30 -13.31 32.41
C SER A 19 -30.11 -11.96 31.72
N TRP A 20 -28.86 -11.49 31.65
CA TRP A 20 -28.47 -10.24 31.00
C TRP A 20 -27.94 -10.43 29.56
N GLY A 21 -28.38 -11.51 28.89
CA GLY A 21 -27.79 -11.95 27.61
C GLY A 21 -28.44 -11.42 26.33
N CYS A 22 -29.58 -10.70 26.36
CA CYS A 22 -30.29 -10.35 25.12
C CYS A 22 -30.54 -8.84 24.90
N LEU A 23 -30.49 -7.99 25.91
CA LEU A 23 -30.80 -6.56 25.74
C LEU A 23 -29.59 -5.71 25.30
N ALA A 24 -28.37 -6.08 25.71
CA ALA A 24 -27.17 -5.34 25.34
C ALA A 24 -26.81 -5.50 23.85
N ALA A 25 -27.03 -6.68 23.26
CA ALA A 25 -26.83 -6.92 21.84
C ALA A 25 -27.84 -6.12 20.98
N ALA A 26 -29.12 -6.07 21.38
CA ALA A 26 -30.14 -5.32 20.67
C ALA A 26 -29.91 -3.80 20.72
N ALA A 27 -29.45 -3.26 21.87
CA ALA A 27 -29.11 -1.84 22.01
C ALA A 27 -27.87 -1.46 21.18
N GLY A 28 -26.84 -2.32 21.15
CA GLY A 28 -25.65 -2.14 20.31
C GLY A 28 -25.97 -2.18 18.81
N VAL A 29 -26.81 -3.13 18.38
CA VAL A 29 -27.27 -3.24 16.98
C VAL A 29 -28.15 -2.05 16.61
N ALA A 30 -29.05 -1.59 17.48
CA ALA A 30 -29.88 -0.41 17.23
C ALA A 30 -29.06 0.88 17.14
N ALA A 31 -28.05 1.06 17.99
CA ALA A 31 -27.14 2.21 17.95
C ALA A 31 -26.26 2.20 16.69
N ALA A 32 -25.73 1.04 16.30
CA ALA A 32 -24.97 0.87 15.05
C ALA A 32 -25.85 1.15 13.81
N ARG A 33 -27.10 0.69 13.81
CA ARG A 33 -28.08 0.95 12.74
C ARG A 33 -28.46 2.43 12.65
N LYS A 34 -28.55 3.13 13.78
CA LYS A 34 -28.81 4.59 13.86
C LYS A 34 -27.61 5.40 13.36
N GLN A 35 -26.38 4.96 13.63
CA GLN A 35 -25.17 5.56 13.04
C GLN A 35 -25.08 5.33 11.53
N ASP A 36 -25.39 4.12 11.04
CA ASP A 36 -25.39 3.79 9.60
C ASP A 36 -26.44 4.60 8.80
N GLU A 37 -27.64 4.83 9.36
CA GLU A 37 -28.61 5.76 8.78
C GLU A 37 -28.11 7.22 8.81
N SER A 38 -27.38 7.64 9.84
CA SER A 38 -26.86 9.00 9.97
C SER A 38 -25.80 9.33 8.90
N PHE A 39 -24.84 8.43 8.62
CA PHE A 39 -23.86 8.62 7.55
C PHE A 39 -24.50 8.56 6.16
N SER A 40 -25.51 7.71 5.98
CA SER A 40 -26.25 7.63 4.71
C SER A 40 -27.01 8.94 4.41
N THR A 41 -27.60 9.58 5.41
CA THR A 41 -28.38 10.81 5.25
C THR A 41 -27.53 12.04 4.96
N VAL A 42 -26.33 12.16 5.55
CA VAL A 42 -25.41 13.30 5.29
C VAL A 42 -25.02 13.39 3.81
N SER A 43 -24.71 12.25 3.18
CA SER A 43 -24.36 12.20 1.75
C SER A 43 -25.50 12.68 0.85
N VAL A 44 -26.75 12.36 1.22
CA VAL A 44 -27.95 12.80 0.51
C VAL A 44 -28.15 14.30 0.66
N TYR A 45 -28.02 14.87 1.86
CA TYR A 45 -28.14 16.33 2.06
C TYR A 45 -27.10 17.11 1.26
N ARG A 46 -25.85 16.63 1.23
CA ARG A 46 -24.79 17.21 0.40
C ARG A 46 -25.13 17.13 -1.08
N ALA A 47 -25.66 16.01 -1.57
CA ALA A 47 -26.12 15.87 -2.95
C ALA A 47 -27.30 16.80 -3.30
N ARG A 48 -28.19 17.11 -2.34
CA ARG A 48 -29.26 18.12 -2.53
C ARG A 48 -28.67 19.53 -2.67
N CYS A 49 -27.66 19.84 -1.86
CA CYS A 49 -26.91 21.10 -1.91
C CYS A 49 -26.22 21.28 -3.28
N THR A 50 -25.53 20.25 -3.76
CA THR A 50 -24.87 20.29 -5.08
C THR A 50 -25.88 20.39 -6.22
N SER A 51 -27.00 19.67 -6.15
CA SER A 51 -28.11 19.79 -7.11
C SER A 51 -28.63 21.24 -7.20
N ARG A 52 -28.88 21.90 -6.06
CA ARG A 52 -29.32 23.30 -6.03
C ARG A 52 -28.32 24.25 -6.69
N CYS A 53 -27.03 24.09 -6.40
CA CYS A 53 -25.98 24.89 -7.01
C CYS A 53 -25.96 24.74 -8.54
N LEU A 54 -26.15 23.52 -9.04
CA LEU A 54 -26.26 23.27 -10.48
C LEU A 54 -27.52 23.94 -11.06
N SER A 55 -28.68 23.80 -10.42
CA SER A 55 -29.94 24.42 -10.86
C SER A 55 -29.84 25.93 -11.04
N LEU A 56 -29.22 26.61 -10.07
CA LEU A 56 -29.06 28.06 -10.06
C LEU A 56 -28.18 28.57 -11.21
N GLN A 57 -27.18 27.79 -11.62
CA GLN A 57 -26.28 28.18 -12.71
C GLN A 57 -26.80 27.73 -14.08
N ILE A 58 -27.51 26.60 -14.16
CA ILE A 58 -28.14 26.12 -15.40
C ILE A 58 -29.25 27.06 -15.88
N THR A 59 -30.09 27.56 -14.96
CA THR A 59 -31.17 28.50 -15.28
C THR A 59 -30.66 29.84 -15.82
N ARG A 60 -29.47 30.29 -15.38
CA ARG A 60 -28.80 31.52 -15.84
C ARG A 60 -28.16 31.43 -17.23
N ILE A 61 -27.89 30.22 -17.76
CA ILE A 61 -27.09 29.99 -18.99
C ILE A 61 -27.97 29.43 -20.14
N SER A 62 -29.28 29.67 -20.09
CA SER A 62 -30.37 28.94 -20.77
C SER A 62 -30.32 28.74 -22.31
N ALA A 63 -29.29 29.21 -23.02
CA ALA A 63 -29.12 28.99 -24.46
C ALA A 63 -28.07 27.91 -24.84
N PHE A 64 -27.07 27.61 -24.01
CA PHE A 64 -25.94 26.73 -24.39
C PHE A 64 -26.00 25.30 -23.79
N PHE A 65 -26.93 25.03 -22.88
CA PHE A 65 -26.88 23.83 -22.03
C PHE A 65 -27.44 22.53 -22.64
N LYS A 66 -28.18 22.59 -23.76
CA LYS A 66 -28.70 21.38 -24.41
C LYS A 66 -27.60 20.44 -24.92
N HIS A 67 -26.38 20.95 -25.17
CA HIS A 67 -25.26 20.16 -25.68
C HIS A 67 -24.39 19.50 -24.58
N PHE A 68 -24.52 19.91 -23.32
CA PHE A 68 -23.67 19.46 -22.20
C PHE A 68 -24.31 18.38 -21.33
N GLN A 69 -25.53 17.91 -21.63
CA GLN A 69 -26.18 16.81 -20.92
C GLN A 69 -25.39 15.48 -20.95
N ASN A 70 -24.34 15.38 -21.78
CA ASN A 70 -23.57 14.14 -21.96
C ASN A 70 -22.17 14.12 -21.31
N ASN A 71 -21.64 15.23 -20.78
CA ASN A 71 -20.34 15.24 -20.08
C ASN A 71 -20.42 16.00 -18.75
N GLY A 72 -20.30 15.24 -17.66
CA GLY A 72 -20.33 15.63 -16.23
C GLY A 72 -20.62 17.11 -15.91
N SER A 73 -21.89 17.47 -15.74
CA SER A 73 -22.30 18.82 -15.31
C SER A 73 -21.74 19.20 -13.93
N LEU A 74 -21.51 18.20 -13.08
CA LEU A 74 -20.81 18.38 -11.80
C LEU A 74 -19.34 18.79 -11.99
N VAL A 75 -18.63 18.14 -12.92
CA VAL A 75 -17.21 18.45 -13.24
C VAL A 75 -17.10 19.85 -13.83
N TRP A 76 -18.03 20.25 -14.70
CA TRP A 76 -18.12 21.61 -15.19
C TRP A 76 -18.28 22.63 -14.05
N CYS A 77 -19.21 22.38 -13.11
CA CYS A 77 -19.48 23.29 -12.00
C CYS A 77 -18.27 23.43 -11.05
N GLN A 78 -17.53 22.34 -10.82
CA GLN A 78 -16.29 22.37 -10.05
C GLN A 78 -15.23 23.29 -10.68
N ASN A 79 -15.18 23.37 -12.01
CA ASN A 79 -14.24 24.22 -12.74
C ASN A 79 -14.76 25.65 -12.99
N HIS A 80 -16.05 25.91 -12.79
CA HIS A 80 -16.67 27.21 -13.05
C HIS A 80 -16.53 28.17 -11.86
N LYS A 81 -15.99 29.38 -12.08
CA LYS A 81 -15.62 30.36 -11.05
C LYS A 81 -16.70 30.74 -10.04
N GLN A 82 -17.99 30.70 -10.42
CA GLN A 82 -19.10 31.01 -9.48
C GLN A 82 -19.76 29.74 -8.94
N CYS A 83 -19.78 28.66 -9.71
CA CYS A 83 -20.45 27.43 -9.32
C CYS A 83 -19.62 26.68 -8.28
N SER A 84 -18.28 26.71 -8.41
CA SER A 84 -17.34 26.14 -7.45
C SER A 84 -17.49 26.74 -6.05
N LYS A 85 -17.73 28.06 -5.96
CA LYS A 85 -17.98 28.75 -4.68
C LYS A 85 -19.24 28.26 -3.97
N CYS A 86 -20.31 27.98 -4.73
CA CYS A 86 -21.54 27.39 -4.20
C CYS A 86 -21.33 25.94 -3.74
N LEU A 87 -20.41 25.20 -4.38
CA LEU A 87 -20.15 23.81 -4.02
C LEU A 87 -19.30 23.64 -2.75
N GLU A 88 -18.53 24.64 -2.31
CA GLU A 88 -17.63 24.49 -1.15
C GLU A 88 -18.33 24.00 0.12
N PRO A 89 -19.47 24.56 0.55
CA PRO A 89 -20.17 24.07 1.74
C PRO A 89 -20.75 22.66 1.57
N CYS A 90 -21.00 22.22 0.33
CA CYS A 90 -21.58 20.91 0.05
C CYS A 90 -20.54 19.76 0.09
N LYS A 91 -19.23 20.05 0.21
CA LYS A 91 -18.15 19.05 0.22
C LYS A 91 -18.04 18.32 1.57
N GLU A 92 -17.31 17.20 1.58
CA GLU A 92 -17.26 16.33 2.75
C GLU A 92 -16.46 16.85 3.95
N SER A 93 -15.59 17.82 3.73
CA SER A 93 -14.63 18.34 4.71
C SER A 93 -15.21 19.29 5.77
N TRP A 94 -16.47 19.74 5.62
CA TRP A 94 -17.07 20.73 6.51
C TRP A 94 -18.02 20.09 7.55
N ASP A 95 -17.79 20.41 8.83
CA ASP A 95 -18.67 20.05 9.95
C ASP A 95 -19.66 21.19 10.25
N LEU A 96 -20.93 20.95 9.92
CA LEU A 96 -22.02 21.92 9.98
C LEU A 96 -22.52 22.20 11.40
N LYS A 97 -22.15 21.34 12.38
CA LYS A 97 -22.66 21.47 13.76
C LYS A 97 -21.91 22.47 14.62
N LYS A 98 -20.68 22.85 14.23
CA LYS A 98 -19.79 23.66 15.09
C LYS A 98 -19.60 25.10 14.65
N ASN A 99 -19.91 25.44 13.41
CA ASN A 99 -19.43 26.68 12.79
C ASN A 99 -20.53 27.49 12.12
N HIS A 100 -20.39 28.82 12.16
CA HIS A 100 -21.28 29.75 11.47
C HIS A 100 -20.94 29.80 9.97
N CYS A 101 -21.95 29.93 9.10
CA CYS A 101 -21.74 29.98 7.65
C CYS A 101 -20.84 31.15 7.22
N GLN A 102 -20.94 32.29 7.92
CA GLN A 102 -20.11 33.47 7.69
C GLN A 102 -18.62 33.18 7.93
N SER A 103 -18.28 32.57 9.07
CA SER A 103 -16.89 32.29 9.45
C SER A 103 -16.22 31.25 8.54
N PHE A 104 -17.00 30.47 7.80
CA PHE A 104 -16.51 29.53 6.79
C PHE A 104 -16.26 30.19 5.43
N CYS A 105 -17.25 30.95 4.94
CA CYS A 105 -17.21 31.48 3.59
C CYS A 105 -16.33 32.72 3.46
N GLU A 106 -16.14 33.49 4.52
CA GLU A 106 -15.37 34.75 4.51
C GLU A 106 -13.85 34.54 4.33
N PRO A 107 -13.17 33.60 5.03
CA PRO A 107 -11.76 33.30 4.77
C PRO A 107 -11.50 32.70 3.38
N LEU A 108 -12.44 31.90 2.86
CA LEU A 108 -12.32 31.25 1.55
C LEU A 108 -12.59 32.21 0.39
N PHE A 109 -13.54 33.14 0.57
CA PHE A 109 -13.96 34.08 -0.47
C PHE A 109 -14.12 35.50 0.08
N PRO A 110 -13.04 36.27 0.22
CA PRO A 110 -13.08 37.62 0.80
C PRO A 110 -13.93 38.63 0.01
N LYS A 111 -14.21 38.34 -1.27
CA LYS A 111 -15.04 39.18 -2.15
C LYS A 111 -16.13 38.33 -2.82
N LYS A 112 -17.38 38.79 -2.76
CA LYS A 112 -18.56 38.12 -3.37
C LYS A 112 -18.74 36.67 -2.88
N ASN A 113 -18.93 36.50 -1.57
CA ASN A 113 -19.19 35.20 -0.91
C ASN A 113 -20.67 34.77 -0.88
N TYR A 114 -21.58 35.55 -1.46
CA TYR A 114 -23.04 35.29 -1.40
C TYR A 114 -23.43 33.88 -1.88
N GLU A 115 -22.83 33.37 -2.97
CA GLU A 115 -23.08 31.99 -3.47
C GLU A 115 -22.71 30.92 -2.42
N CYS A 116 -21.63 31.14 -1.66
CA CYS A 116 -21.19 30.24 -0.57
C CYS A 116 -22.11 30.36 0.65
N LEU A 117 -22.51 31.58 1.02
CA LEU A 117 -23.41 31.79 2.16
C LEU A 117 -24.78 31.15 1.92
N THR A 118 -25.39 31.39 0.76
CA THR A 118 -26.70 30.83 0.42
C THR A 118 -26.70 29.31 0.37
N SER A 119 -25.63 28.69 -0.14
CA SER A 119 -25.49 27.22 -0.16
C SER A 119 -25.25 26.63 1.23
N CYS A 120 -24.47 27.32 2.08
CA CYS A 120 -24.26 26.91 3.47
C CYS A 120 -25.56 26.99 4.30
N GLU A 121 -26.30 28.11 4.19
CA GLU A 121 -27.58 28.29 4.86
C GLU A 121 -28.60 27.26 4.40
N PHE A 122 -28.64 26.98 3.10
CA PHE A 122 -29.47 25.92 2.55
C PHE A 122 -29.14 24.56 3.15
N LEU A 123 -27.86 24.22 3.21
CA LEU A 123 -27.40 22.94 3.75
C LEU A 123 -27.75 22.81 5.24
N LYS A 124 -27.58 23.90 6.01
CA LYS A 124 -28.02 23.97 7.42
C LYS A 124 -29.53 23.79 7.54
N TYR A 125 -30.32 24.43 6.67
CA TYR A 125 -31.77 24.29 6.65
C TYR A 125 -32.23 22.86 6.36
N ILE A 126 -31.71 22.21 5.31
CA ILE A 126 -32.14 20.85 4.94
C ILE A 126 -31.67 19.76 5.90
N LEU A 127 -30.67 20.04 6.75
CA LEU A 127 -30.25 19.16 7.84
C LEU A 127 -31.22 19.22 9.03
N SER A 128 -31.84 20.37 9.26
CA SER A 128 -32.76 20.60 10.37
C SER A 128 -34.21 20.36 10.00
N VAL A 129 -34.59 20.51 8.72
CA VAL A 129 -35.99 20.45 8.27
C VAL A 129 -36.15 19.41 7.16
N LYS A 130 -37.01 18.42 7.44
CA LYS A 130 -37.43 17.41 6.46
C LYS A 130 -38.63 17.89 5.65
N GLN A 131 -38.84 17.27 4.50
CA GLN A 131 -39.87 17.65 3.55
C GLN A 131 -41.29 17.31 4.03
N GLY A 132 -42.25 18.14 3.63
CA GLY A 132 -43.68 17.96 3.89
C GLY A 132 -44.14 18.61 5.20
N ASP A 133 -45.44 18.56 5.43
CA ASP A 133 -46.12 19.25 6.53
C ASP A 133 -46.45 18.27 7.66
N CYS A 134 -46.41 18.76 8.90
CA CYS A 134 -46.91 17.98 10.02
C CYS A 134 -48.42 17.74 9.88
N PRO A 135 -48.90 16.51 10.08
CA PRO A 135 -50.33 16.25 10.11
C PRO A 135 -50.97 16.98 11.30
N ALA A 136 -52.24 17.38 11.16
CA ALA A 136 -53.01 17.96 12.26
C ALA A 136 -53.01 17.01 13.48
N PRO A 137 -52.84 17.54 14.71
CA PRO A 137 -52.81 16.76 15.96
C PRO A 137 -53.98 15.78 16.12
N GLU A 138 -55.18 16.21 15.74
CA GLU A 138 -56.42 15.42 15.81
C GLU A 138 -56.40 14.15 14.94
N LYS A 139 -55.51 14.09 13.95
CA LYS A 139 -55.35 12.95 13.04
C LYS A 139 -54.21 12.01 13.45
N ALA A 140 -53.52 12.31 14.56
CA ALA A 140 -52.51 11.43 15.12
C ALA A 140 -53.19 10.17 15.69
N SER A 141 -52.63 8.99 15.43
CA SER A 141 -53.15 7.71 15.93
C SER A 141 -52.02 6.77 16.35
N GLY A 142 -52.32 5.84 17.25
CA GLY A 142 -51.31 4.94 17.83
C GLY A 142 -50.21 5.70 18.58
N PHE A 143 -48.95 5.31 18.40
CA PHE A 143 -47.81 5.97 19.04
C PHE A 143 -47.67 7.46 18.65
N ALA A 144 -48.19 7.88 17.49
CA ALA A 144 -48.16 9.29 17.09
C ALA A 144 -49.01 10.20 18.00
N ALA A 145 -50.06 9.65 18.65
CA ALA A 145 -50.92 10.38 19.59
C ALA A 145 -50.45 10.28 21.05
N ALA A 146 -49.35 9.56 21.33
CA ALA A 146 -48.85 9.38 22.68
C ALA A 146 -48.31 10.71 23.24
N CYS A 147 -48.67 11.05 24.47
CA CYS A 147 -48.25 12.27 25.14
C CYS A 147 -46.81 12.16 25.68
N VAL A 148 -45.84 12.12 24.77
CA VAL A 148 -44.42 11.95 25.08
C VAL A 148 -43.57 12.91 24.26
N GLU A 149 -42.51 13.43 24.86
CA GLU A 149 -41.46 14.18 24.15
C GLU A 149 -40.44 13.17 23.61
N SER A 150 -40.73 12.62 22.43
CA SER A 150 -39.87 11.60 21.80
C SER A 150 -38.86 12.18 20.80
N CYS A 151 -39.02 13.44 20.42
CA CYS A 151 -38.12 14.17 19.54
C CYS A 151 -38.20 15.67 19.80
N GLU A 152 -37.11 16.40 19.58
CA GLU A 152 -37.09 17.87 19.57
C GLU A 152 -36.95 18.44 18.14
N ALA A 153 -36.36 17.67 17.24
CA ALA A 153 -36.09 18.08 15.86
C ALA A 153 -36.33 16.97 14.84
N ASP A 154 -36.61 17.34 13.59
CA ASP A 154 -36.79 16.40 12.48
C ASP A 154 -35.60 15.46 12.30
N SER A 155 -34.39 15.91 12.65
CA SER A 155 -33.14 15.15 12.51
C SER A 155 -33.07 13.91 13.43
N GLU A 156 -33.86 13.88 14.51
CA GLU A 156 -33.90 12.78 15.47
C GLU A 156 -34.82 11.63 15.01
N CYS A 157 -35.74 11.94 14.11
CA CYS A 157 -36.65 10.96 13.53
C CYS A 157 -35.97 10.13 12.42
N SER A 158 -36.28 8.84 12.31
CA SER A 158 -35.75 7.99 11.25
C SER A 158 -36.45 8.21 9.90
N GLY A 159 -35.71 8.03 8.81
CA GLY A 159 -36.21 8.15 7.43
C GLY A 159 -36.85 9.52 7.13
N VAL A 160 -38.04 9.50 6.52
CA VAL A 160 -38.78 10.71 6.10
C VAL A 160 -39.69 11.30 7.19
N LYS A 161 -39.73 10.69 8.38
CA LYS A 161 -40.60 11.14 9.48
C LYS A 161 -40.13 12.50 10.02
N LYS A 162 -41.08 13.36 10.34
CA LYS A 162 -40.89 14.68 10.95
C LYS A 162 -41.22 14.65 12.43
N CYS A 163 -40.57 15.51 13.20
CA CYS A 163 -40.92 15.73 14.59
C CYS A 163 -42.12 16.67 14.64
N CYS A 164 -43.28 16.16 15.03
CA CYS A 164 -44.55 16.87 14.95
C CYS A 164 -45.23 16.89 16.31
N SER A 165 -45.76 18.06 16.68
CA SER A 165 -46.60 18.19 17.85
C SER A 165 -47.90 17.42 17.63
N ASN A 166 -48.30 16.65 18.64
CA ASN A 166 -49.59 15.97 18.68
C ASN A 166 -50.59 16.62 19.65
N GLY A 167 -50.32 17.86 20.07
CA GLY A 167 -51.18 18.65 20.95
C GLY A 167 -50.77 18.62 22.43
N CYS A 168 -49.98 17.63 22.86
CA CYS A 168 -49.45 17.60 24.23
C CYS A 168 -47.98 17.16 24.35
N GLY A 169 -47.39 16.61 23.28
CA GLY A 169 -45.94 16.37 23.15
C GLY A 169 -45.50 16.32 21.69
N HIS A 170 -44.28 15.85 21.43
CA HIS A 170 -43.72 15.69 20.08
C HIS A 170 -43.39 14.24 19.73
N THR A 171 -43.93 13.81 18.59
CA THR A 171 -43.73 12.45 18.07
C THR A 171 -43.25 12.44 16.63
N CYS A 172 -42.50 11.41 16.25
CA CYS A 172 -42.05 11.23 14.87
C CYS A 172 -43.18 10.73 13.97
N GLN A 173 -43.73 11.62 13.14
CA GLN A 173 -44.90 11.37 12.31
C GLN A 173 -44.57 11.39 10.80
N VAL A 174 -45.39 10.71 9.99
CA VAL A 174 -45.25 10.73 8.53
C VAL A 174 -45.81 12.06 7.99
N PRO A 175 -45.02 12.85 7.26
CA PRO A 175 -45.46 14.15 6.77
C PRO A 175 -46.50 14.05 5.65
N LYS A 176 -47.36 15.07 5.56
CA LYS A 176 -48.31 15.30 4.46
C LYS A 176 -47.66 16.14 3.36
N ASN A 177 -48.29 16.19 2.18
CA ASN A 177 -47.88 17.05 1.06
C ASN A 177 -46.41 16.90 0.62
N LEU A 178 -45.88 15.67 0.65
CA LEU A 178 -44.55 15.38 0.11
C LEU A 178 -44.46 15.80 -1.37
N TYR A 179 -43.44 16.58 -1.71
CA TYR A 179 -43.21 17.01 -3.09
C TYR A 179 -42.94 15.79 -3.98
N LYS A 180 -43.79 15.61 -5.00
CA LYS A 180 -43.71 14.43 -5.88
C LYS A 180 -42.60 14.51 -6.93
N GLY A 181 -42.02 15.69 -7.16
CA GLY A 181 -40.97 15.93 -8.16
C GLY A 181 -39.56 15.52 -7.73
N VAL A 182 -39.42 14.68 -6.69
CA VAL A 182 -38.14 14.00 -6.37
C VAL A 182 -37.85 12.89 -7.41
N PRO A 183 -36.57 12.61 -7.73
CA PRO A 183 -36.22 11.66 -8.78
C PRO A 183 -36.66 10.25 -8.41
N LEU A 184 -36.96 9.44 -9.44
CA LEU A 184 -37.24 8.03 -9.23
C LEU A 184 -35.96 7.27 -8.87
N LYS A 185 -36.12 6.25 -8.03
CA LYS A 185 -35.09 5.26 -7.76
C LYS A 185 -34.68 4.57 -9.08
N PRO A 186 -33.37 4.43 -9.36
CA PRO A 186 -32.90 3.67 -10.53
C PRO A 186 -33.51 2.26 -10.57
N ARG A 187 -33.99 1.82 -11.74
CA ARG A 187 -34.81 0.60 -11.85
C ARG A 187 -34.05 -0.65 -12.28
N LYS A 188 -33.00 -0.51 -13.11
CA LYS A 188 -32.22 -1.68 -13.57
C LYS A 188 -31.24 -2.13 -12.50
N GLU A 189 -31.00 -3.44 -12.45
CA GLU A 189 -29.88 -3.99 -11.70
C GLU A 189 -28.56 -3.32 -12.11
N LEU A 190 -27.70 -3.09 -11.12
CA LEU A 190 -26.38 -2.52 -11.30
C LEU A 190 -25.52 -3.48 -12.13
N LYS A 191 -24.86 -2.95 -13.16
CA LYS A 191 -23.91 -3.69 -14.00
C LYS A 191 -22.49 -3.36 -13.58
N PHE A 192 -21.66 -4.39 -13.45
CA PHE A 192 -20.26 -4.30 -13.04
C PHE A 192 -19.38 -4.70 -14.22
N THR A 193 -18.41 -3.85 -14.58
CA THR A 193 -17.43 -4.13 -15.63
C THR A 193 -16.03 -3.83 -15.10
N GLU A 194 -15.15 -4.82 -15.07
CA GLU A 194 -13.74 -4.60 -14.70
C GLU A 194 -12.95 -4.16 -15.93
N LEU A 195 -12.37 -2.97 -15.85
CA LEU A 195 -11.55 -2.39 -16.92
C LEU A 195 -10.14 -2.99 -16.91
N GLN A 196 -9.48 -3.01 -18.07
CA GLN A 196 -8.08 -3.45 -18.20
C GLN A 196 -7.12 -2.61 -17.34
N SER A 197 -7.45 -1.34 -17.11
CA SER A 197 -6.74 -0.44 -16.19
C SER A 197 -6.79 -0.91 -14.73
N GLY A 198 -7.67 -1.87 -14.42
CA GLY A 198 -7.84 -2.44 -13.12
C GLY A 198 -8.90 -1.79 -12.24
N GLN A 199 -9.62 -0.81 -12.77
CA GLN A 199 -10.73 -0.13 -12.12
C GLN A 199 -12.06 -0.87 -12.36
N LEU A 200 -13.00 -0.73 -11.43
CA LEU A 200 -14.35 -1.23 -11.55
C LEU A 200 -15.29 -0.13 -12.05
N GLU A 201 -15.93 -0.35 -13.20
CA GLU A 201 -17.02 0.48 -13.67
C GLU A 201 -18.36 -0.08 -13.18
N VAL A 202 -19.11 0.74 -12.44
CA VAL A 202 -20.47 0.44 -11.98
C VAL A 202 -21.46 1.29 -12.77
N LYS A 203 -22.41 0.66 -13.46
CA LYS A 203 -23.39 1.33 -14.34
C LYS A 203 -24.82 1.02 -13.94
N TRP A 204 -25.69 2.03 -13.95
CA TRP A 204 -27.14 1.89 -13.74
C TRP A 204 -27.92 2.52 -14.90
N SER A 205 -29.25 2.51 -14.80
CA SER A 205 -30.13 3.15 -15.78
C SER A 205 -31.32 3.80 -15.10
N SER A 206 -31.57 5.06 -15.44
CA SER A 206 -32.68 5.88 -14.94
C SER A 206 -33.53 6.36 -16.12
N LYS A 207 -34.35 5.45 -16.67
CA LYS A 207 -35.15 5.73 -17.89
C LYS A 207 -36.26 6.78 -17.72
N PHE A 208 -36.47 7.32 -16.51
CA PHE A 208 -37.53 8.29 -16.21
C PHE A 208 -36.95 9.44 -15.37
N ASN A 209 -36.32 10.41 -16.02
CA ASN A 209 -35.98 11.68 -15.39
C ASN A 209 -37.25 12.54 -15.29
N ILE A 210 -38.06 12.30 -14.25
CA ILE A 210 -39.26 13.10 -13.96
C ILE A 210 -38.89 14.50 -13.42
N SER A 211 -37.61 14.72 -13.10
CA SER A 211 -37.10 15.96 -12.53
C SER A 211 -36.59 16.89 -13.62
N ILE A 212 -37.15 18.10 -13.70
CA ILE A 212 -36.61 19.23 -14.47
C ILE A 212 -35.26 19.69 -13.87
N GLU A 213 -35.06 19.42 -12.58
CA GLU A 213 -33.84 19.75 -11.83
C GLU A 213 -32.70 18.74 -12.03
N PRO A 214 -31.42 19.15 -11.94
CA PRO A 214 -30.25 18.28 -12.06
C PRO A 214 -30.25 17.17 -11.02
N VAL A 215 -30.08 15.93 -11.48
CA VAL A 215 -30.05 14.74 -10.63
C VAL A 215 -28.61 14.35 -10.32
N ILE A 216 -28.30 14.22 -9.03
CA ILE A 216 -27.05 13.70 -8.51
C ILE A 216 -27.28 12.25 -8.05
N TYR A 217 -26.48 11.33 -8.56
CA TYR A 217 -26.43 9.95 -8.11
C TYR A 217 -25.43 9.82 -6.97
N VAL A 218 -25.92 9.34 -5.82
CA VAL A 218 -25.09 9.00 -4.66
C VAL A 218 -24.89 7.49 -4.68
N VAL A 219 -23.65 7.07 -4.82
CA VAL A 219 -23.26 5.65 -4.83
C VAL A 219 -22.67 5.30 -3.48
N GLN A 220 -23.25 4.29 -2.84
CA GLN A 220 -22.77 3.73 -1.58
C GLN A 220 -22.30 2.29 -1.77
N ARG A 221 -21.31 1.92 -0.98
CA ARG A 221 -20.66 0.61 -0.97
C ARG A 221 -20.58 0.12 0.47
N ARG A 222 -20.87 -1.16 0.66
CA ARG A 222 -20.46 -1.92 1.86
C ARG A 222 -19.69 -3.16 1.43
N TRP A 223 -18.93 -3.73 2.34
CA TRP A 223 -18.15 -4.92 2.03
C TRP A 223 -17.98 -5.83 3.24
N ASN A 224 -17.71 -7.11 3.00
CA ASN A 224 -17.37 -8.08 4.03
C ASN A 224 -16.15 -8.92 3.61
N TYR A 225 -15.42 -9.41 4.61
CA TYR A 225 -14.39 -10.43 4.43
C TYR A 225 -15.04 -11.82 4.35
N GLY A 226 -14.38 -12.76 3.67
CA GLY A 226 -14.76 -14.17 3.70
C GLY A 226 -14.76 -14.84 2.33
N ILE A 227 -14.90 -16.16 2.35
CA ILE A 227 -15.05 -16.98 1.14
C ILE A 227 -16.47 -16.84 0.58
N HIS A 228 -17.45 -16.57 1.45
CA HIS A 228 -18.85 -16.38 1.11
C HIS A 228 -19.33 -14.95 1.42
N PRO A 229 -20.31 -14.44 0.68
CA PRO A 229 -20.97 -13.19 1.02
C PRO A 229 -21.76 -13.32 2.34
N SER A 230 -21.63 -12.34 3.23
CA SER A 230 -22.35 -12.27 4.51
C SER A 230 -22.83 -10.83 4.72
N GLU A 231 -24.14 -10.64 4.90
CA GLU A 231 -24.70 -9.32 5.14
C GLU A 231 -24.56 -8.86 6.59
N ASP A 232 -24.51 -9.81 7.54
CA ASP A 232 -24.39 -9.53 8.97
C ASP A 232 -22.97 -9.08 9.35
N ASP A 233 -21.96 -9.60 8.67
CA ASP A 233 -20.55 -9.22 8.85
C ASP A 233 -20.13 -8.04 7.95
N ALA A 234 -21.06 -7.46 7.20
CA ALA A 234 -20.76 -6.37 6.29
C ALA A 234 -20.52 -5.06 7.04
N THR A 235 -19.58 -4.26 6.53
CA THR A 235 -19.38 -2.90 7.02
C THR A 235 -20.65 -2.06 6.88
N SER A 236 -20.70 -0.96 7.62
CA SER A 236 -21.66 0.11 7.35
C SER A 236 -21.55 0.63 5.92
N TRP A 237 -22.61 1.26 5.43
CA TRP A 237 -22.65 1.83 4.09
C TRP A 237 -21.77 3.07 4.02
N GLN A 238 -20.77 3.04 3.15
CA GLN A 238 -19.88 4.16 2.88
C GLN A 238 -20.22 4.80 1.52
N THR A 239 -20.27 6.13 1.47
CA THR A 239 -20.42 6.86 0.19
C THR A 239 -19.09 6.83 -0.55
N VAL A 240 -19.10 6.32 -1.79
CA VAL A 240 -17.89 6.17 -2.62
C VAL A 240 -17.83 7.19 -3.75
N ALA A 241 -18.98 7.71 -4.19
CA ALA A 241 -19.03 8.72 -5.24
C ALA A 241 -20.35 9.50 -5.25
N GLN A 242 -20.25 10.74 -5.74
CA GLN A 242 -21.39 11.56 -6.17
C GLN A 242 -21.15 11.99 -7.62
N THR A 243 -22.07 11.65 -8.51
CA THR A 243 -21.91 11.91 -9.95
C THR A 243 -23.23 12.31 -10.60
N THR A 244 -23.16 12.98 -11.74
CA THR A 244 -24.33 13.30 -12.60
C THR A 244 -24.49 12.26 -13.71
N GLU A 245 -23.49 11.42 -13.93
CA GLU A 245 -23.52 10.35 -14.92
C GLU A 245 -24.20 9.08 -14.37
N GLU A 246 -24.74 8.24 -15.25
CA GLU A 246 -25.31 6.93 -14.88
C GLU A 246 -24.25 5.83 -14.66
N ARG A 247 -22.99 6.23 -14.43
CA ARG A 247 -21.85 5.35 -14.21
C ARG A 247 -20.83 5.98 -13.26
N VAL A 248 -20.04 5.14 -12.61
CA VAL A 248 -18.88 5.53 -11.81
C VAL A 248 -17.74 4.54 -12.03
N GLN A 249 -16.50 5.03 -12.03
CA GLN A 249 -15.29 4.22 -12.06
C GLN A 249 -14.61 4.28 -10.69
N LEU A 250 -14.40 3.12 -10.07
CA LEU A 250 -13.80 2.95 -8.74
C LEU A 250 -12.45 2.27 -8.88
N SER A 251 -11.40 2.87 -8.33
CA SER A 251 -10.03 2.33 -8.35
C SER A 251 -9.65 1.55 -7.10
N ASP A 252 -10.40 1.70 -6.01
CA ASP A 252 -10.11 1.18 -4.67
C ASP A 252 -10.81 -0.16 -4.38
N ILE A 253 -10.94 -1.00 -5.41
CA ILE A 253 -11.58 -2.31 -5.31
C ILE A 253 -10.54 -3.39 -5.03
N ARG A 254 -10.69 -4.08 -3.91
CA ARG A 254 -9.77 -5.12 -3.42
C ARG A 254 -10.29 -6.51 -3.80
N PRO A 255 -9.45 -7.43 -4.31
CA PRO A 255 -9.97 -8.68 -4.89
C PRO A 255 -10.49 -9.73 -3.88
N SER A 256 -10.12 -9.58 -2.61
CA SER A 256 -10.48 -10.48 -1.50
C SER A 256 -11.82 -10.15 -0.83
N ARG A 257 -12.44 -9.01 -1.19
CA ARG A 257 -13.64 -8.50 -0.52
C ARG A 257 -14.87 -8.78 -1.35
N TRP A 258 -15.95 -9.11 -0.66
CA TRP A 258 -17.28 -9.13 -1.25
C TRP A 258 -17.88 -7.75 -1.10
N TYR A 259 -18.32 -7.16 -2.21
CA TYR A 259 -18.88 -5.82 -2.25
C TYR A 259 -20.37 -5.86 -2.56
N GLN A 260 -21.11 -4.95 -1.93
CA GLN A 260 -22.48 -4.62 -2.34
C GLN A 260 -22.60 -3.11 -2.54
N PHE A 261 -23.36 -2.75 -3.57
CA PHE A 261 -23.57 -1.36 -3.96
C PHE A 261 -25.05 -1.01 -3.90
N ARG A 262 -25.34 0.25 -3.58
CA ARG A 262 -26.67 0.83 -3.74
C ARG A 262 -26.54 2.26 -4.23
N VAL A 263 -27.52 2.71 -5.01
CA VAL A 263 -27.51 4.02 -5.64
C VAL A 263 -28.79 4.77 -5.29
N ALA A 264 -28.69 6.04 -4.94
CA ALA A 264 -29.84 6.94 -4.82
C ALA A 264 -29.76 8.03 -5.88
N ALA A 265 -30.90 8.40 -6.44
CA ALA A 265 -31.04 9.58 -7.28
C ALA A 265 -31.55 10.74 -6.41
N VAL A 266 -30.85 11.87 -6.41
CA VAL A 266 -31.07 13.01 -5.51
C VAL A 266 -31.18 14.29 -6.32
N ASN A 267 -32.20 15.10 -6.08
CA ASN A 267 -32.27 16.48 -6.57
C ASN A 267 -32.40 17.46 -5.40
N VAL A 268 -32.53 18.77 -5.66
CA VAL A 268 -32.71 19.81 -4.64
C VAL A 268 -33.85 19.49 -3.65
N HIS A 269 -34.93 18.87 -4.12
CA HIS A 269 -36.09 18.53 -3.31
C HIS A 269 -35.90 17.27 -2.46
N GLY A 270 -34.97 16.39 -2.82
CA GLY A 270 -34.62 15.20 -2.04
C GLY A 270 -34.46 13.94 -2.87
N THR A 271 -34.68 12.80 -2.22
CA THR A 271 -34.61 11.47 -2.81
C THR A 271 -35.76 10.60 -2.31
N ARG A 272 -36.21 9.64 -3.11
CA ARG A 272 -37.22 8.67 -2.67
C ARG A 272 -36.63 7.61 -1.76
N SER A 273 -35.54 6.96 -2.19
CA SER A 273 -34.81 5.93 -1.45
C SER A 273 -33.59 5.48 -2.25
N PHE A 274 -32.68 4.76 -1.61
CA PHE A 274 -31.64 4.00 -2.30
C PHE A 274 -32.21 2.79 -3.05
N THR A 275 -31.47 2.31 -4.05
CA THR A 275 -31.75 1.01 -4.66
C THR A 275 -31.74 -0.11 -3.63
N ALA A 276 -32.38 -1.24 -3.94
CA ALA A 276 -32.10 -2.44 -3.16
C ALA A 276 -30.59 -2.73 -3.27
N PRO A 277 -29.96 -3.30 -2.22
CA PRO A 277 -28.57 -3.73 -2.30
C PRO A 277 -28.36 -4.57 -3.57
N SER A 278 -27.25 -4.33 -4.27
CA SER A 278 -26.90 -5.12 -5.45
C SER A 278 -26.63 -6.58 -5.08
N LYS A 279 -26.61 -7.44 -6.11
CA LYS A 279 -25.93 -8.74 -6.00
C LYS A 279 -24.49 -8.52 -5.54
N HIS A 280 -23.97 -9.48 -4.79
CA HIS A 280 -22.59 -9.45 -4.31
C HIS A 280 -21.64 -9.45 -5.50
N PHE A 281 -20.74 -8.49 -5.52
CA PHE A 281 -19.68 -8.36 -6.50
C PHE A 281 -18.35 -8.76 -5.86
N ARG A 282 -17.55 -9.54 -6.57
CA ARG A 282 -16.17 -9.86 -6.21
C ARG A 282 -15.32 -9.73 -7.46
N SER A 283 -14.15 -9.12 -7.31
CA SER A 283 -13.22 -8.94 -8.42
C SER A 283 -12.77 -10.29 -8.98
N SER A 284 -12.57 -10.36 -10.29
CA SER A 284 -11.97 -11.54 -10.95
C SER A 284 -10.45 -11.61 -10.75
N LYS A 285 -9.82 -10.54 -10.25
CA LYS A 285 -8.39 -10.48 -10.01
C LYS A 285 -7.97 -11.38 -8.85
N ASP A 286 -6.75 -11.87 -8.91
CA ASP A 286 -6.13 -12.54 -7.78
C ASP A 286 -5.61 -11.52 -6.75
N PRO A 287 -5.75 -11.82 -5.44
CA PRO A 287 -5.22 -10.95 -4.39
C PRO A 287 -3.69 -10.95 -4.41
N SER A 288 -3.13 -9.78 -4.11
CA SER A 288 -1.68 -9.58 -4.05
C SER A 288 -1.08 -10.17 -2.78
N ALA A 289 0.22 -10.47 -2.83
CA ALA A 289 0.96 -10.82 -1.63
C ALA A 289 0.95 -9.66 -0.61
N PRO A 290 0.95 -9.96 0.71
CA PRO A 290 0.92 -8.93 1.73
C PRO A 290 2.15 -8.00 1.62
N PRO A 291 2.01 -6.71 1.93
CA PRO A 291 3.12 -5.78 1.92
C PRO A 291 4.18 -6.19 2.94
N ALA A 292 5.44 -5.86 2.65
CA ALA A 292 6.53 -6.12 3.59
C ALA A 292 6.33 -5.26 4.86
N PRO A 293 6.49 -5.83 6.07
CA PRO A 293 6.46 -5.05 7.30
C PRO A 293 7.52 -3.94 7.28
N ALA A 294 7.15 -2.77 7.76
CA ALA A 294 7.98 -1.57 7.84
C ALA A 294 8.39 -1.26 9.28
N ASN A 295 9.35 -0.34 9.44
CA ASN A 295 9.80 0.20 10.74
C ASN A 295 10.15 -0.87 11.80
N LEU A 296 10.80 -1.95 11.36
CA LEU A 296 11.24 -3.04 12.23
C LEU A 296 12.29 -2.52 13.23
N ARG A 297 11.95 -2.50 14.53
CA ARG A 297 12.79 -1.89 15.57
C ARG A 297 12.71 -2.66 16.89
N ILE A 298 13.71 -2.44 17.75
CA ILE A 298 13.74 -3.00 19.11
C ILE A 298 12.96 -2.07 20.04
N ALA A 299 11.97 -2.62 20.76
CA ALA A 299 11.18 -1.89 21.75
C ALA A 299 11.84 -1.91 23.13
N ASN A 300 12.24 -3.09 23.61
CA ASN A 300 12.92 -3.24 24.88
C ASN A 300 13.82 -4.48 24.87
N SER A 301 14.81 -4.48 25.77
CA SER A 301 15.62 -5.65 26.04
C SER A 301 15.76 -5.87 27.54
N THR A 302 15.59 -7.10 27.98
CA THR A 302 15.75 -7.52 29.38
C THR A 302 16.82 -8.60 29.46
N THR A 303 17.79 -8.41 30.34
CA THR A 303 18.76 -9.46 30.67
C THR A 303 18.17 -10.32 31.78
N ASN A 304 18.03 -11.61 31.51
CA ASN A 304 17.54 -12.58 32.49
C ASN A 304 18.66 -12.96 33.45
N ASN A 305 18.29 -13.45 34.64
CA ASN A 305 19.22 -13.88 35.69
C ASN A 305 20.22 -14.94 35.20
N ASP A 306 19.85 -15.73 34.19
CA ASP A 306 20.68 -16.77 33.57
C ASP A 306 21.75 -16.22 32.60
N GLY A 307 21.91 -14.89 32.51
CA GLY A 307 22.81 -14.23 31.56
C GLY A 307 22.31 -14.21 30.12
N SER A 308 21.10 -14.71 29.86
CA SER A 308 20.48 -14.65 28.54
C SER A 308 19.77 -13.31 28.30
N VAL A 309 19.82 -12.81 27.08
CA VAL A 309 19.15 -11.57 26.68
C VAL A 309 17.80 -11.89 26.04
N THR A 310 16.80 -11.09 26.39
CA THR A 310 15.45 -11.13 25.84
C THR A 310 15.22 -9.83 25.09
N VAL A 311 14.75 -9.88 23.85
CA VAL A 311 14.53 -8.68 23.02
C VAL A 311 13.12 -8.69 22.45
N ARG A 312 12.39 -7.59 22.63
CA ARG A 312 11.10 -7.37 21.97
C ARG A 312 11.29 -6.55 20.71
N ILE A 313 10.82 -7.07 19.60
CA ILE A 313 10.87 -6.43 18.30
C ILE A 313 9.44 -6.05 17.89
N ILE A 314 9.28 -4.84 17.38
CA ILE A 314 8.01 -4.25 16.91
C ILE A 314 8.16 -3.84 15.44
N TRP A 315 7.07 -3.94 14.69
CA TRP A 315 6.98 -3.52 13.29
C TRP A 315 5.62 -2.89 12.98
N ASP A 316 5.55 -2.17 11.87
CA ASP A 316 4.34 -1.53 11.34
C ASP A 316 3.97 -2.16 9.99
N LEU A 317 2.67 -2.22 9.64
CA LEU A 317 2.22 -2.68 8.32
C LEU A 317 1.87 -1.46 7.46
N PRO A 318 2.65 -1.14 6.41
CA PRO A 318 2.59 0.18 5.75
C PRO A 318 1.34 0.39 4.88
N GLU A 319 0.74 -0.69 4.37
CA GLU A 319 -0.49 -0.66 3.59
C GLU A 319 -1.45 -1.74 4.09
N GLU A 320 -2.75 -1.47 4.02
CA GLU A 320 -3.77 -2.48 4.32
C GLU A 320 -3.67 -3.61 3.27
N PRO A 321 -3.43 -4.87 3.69
CA PRO A 321 -3.25 -5.97 2.78
C PRO A 321 -4.58 -6.36 2.15
N ASP A 322 -4.55 -6.88 0.92
CA ASP A 322 -5.75 -7.44 0.28
C ASP A 322 -6.36 -8.52 1.19
N ILE A 323 -5.54 -9.41 1.73
CA ILE A 323 -5.97 -10.44 2.67
C ILE A 323 -5.34 -10.15 4.03
N PRO A 324 -6.10 -10.17 5.14
CA PRO A 324 -5.55 -10.03 6.47
C PRO A 324 -4.38 -10.98 6.71
N VAL A 325 -3.29 -10.47 7.29
CA VAL A 325 -2.12 -11.29 7.62
C VAL A 325 -2.57 -12.40 8.55
N HIS A 326 -2.27 -13.65 8.19
CA HIS A 326 -2.58 -14.79 9.04
C HIS A 326 -1.49 -14.97 10.10
N HIS A 327 -0.22 -14.85 9.71
CA HIS A 327 0.90 -14.95 10.65
C HIS A 327 2.16 -14.30 10.10
N TYR A 328 3.07 -13.96 11.01
CA TYR A 328 4.41 -13.51 10.71
C TYR A 328 5.44 -14.61 11.00
N LYS A 329 6.43 -14.74 10.11
CA LYS A 329 7.59 -15.61 10.29
C LYS A 329 8.80 -14.78 10.62
N VAL A 330 9.37 -15.04 11.80
CA VAL A 330 10.56 -14.38 12.30
C VAL A 330 11.70 -15.39 12.27
N PHE A 331 12.79 -15.04 11.60
CA PHE A 331 14.03 -15.79 11.61
C PHE A 331 15.10 -14.94 12.24
N TRP A 332 15.94 -15.51 13.11
CA TRP A 332 17.12 -14.80 13.58
C TRP A 332 18.33 -15.67 13.49
N SER A 333 19.45 -15.06 13.12
CA SER A 333 20.74 -15.73 13.01
C SER A 333 21.83 -14.92 13.67
N TRP A 334 22.80 -15.61 14.26
CA TRP A 334 23.98 -15.00 14.86
C TRP A 334 25.21 -15.79 14.50
N THR A 335 26.36 -15.11 14.53
CA THR A 335 27.67 -15.72 14.32
C THR A 335 28.19 -16.27 15.64
N VAL A 336 28.58 -17.54 15.65
CA VAL A 336 29.29 -18.14 16.79
C VAL A 336 30.78 -18.13 16.48
N SER A 337 31.60 -17.58 17.39
CA SER A 337 33.05 -17.69 17.33
C SER A 337 33.45 -19.15 17.55
N SER A 338 33.72 -19.87 16.47
CA SER A 338 34.28 -21.23 16.49
C SER A 338 35.80 -21.14 16.35
N LYS A 339 36.55 -22.14 16.86
CA LYS A 339 38.00 -22.28 16.61
C LYS A 339 38.33 -22.61 15.13
N SER A 340 37.33 -22.73 14.27
CA SER A 340 37.46 -22.96 12.83
C SER A 340 37.52 -21.66 12.04
N VAL A 341 38.30 -21.66 10.94
CA VAL A 341 38.53 -20.53 10.02
C VAL A 341 37.25 -19.96 9.38
N ILE A 342 36.12 -20.69 9.44
CA ILE A 342 34.80 -20.22 8.98
C ILE A 342 33.86 -20.05 10.19
N PRO A 343 33.30 -18.85 10.43
CA PRO A 343 32.30 -18.62 11.48
C PRO A 343 31.00 -19.38 11.18
N ALA A 344 30.57 -20.26 12.08
CA ALA A 344 29.30 -20.97 11.94
C ALA A 344 28.13 -20.04 12.27
N LYS A 345 27.19 -19.86 11.32
CA LYS A 345 25.94 -19.12 11.53
C LYS A 345 24.88 -20.04 12.11
N LYS A 346 24.48 -19.83 13.37
CA LYS A 346 23.30 -20.50 13.95
C LYS A 346 22.05 -19.72 13.54
N LYS A 347 20.96 -20.43 13.25
CA LYS A 347 19.66 -19.84 12.86
C LYS A 347 18.54 -20.44 13.71
N ARG A 348 17.59 -19.60 14.11
CA ARG A 348 16.34 -19.98 14.81
C ARG A 348 15.13 -19.34 14.11
N ARG A 349 13.94 -19.87 14.38
CA ARG A 349 12.67 -19.36 13.82
C ARG A 349 11.57 -19.32 14.88
N LYS A 350 10.66 -18.35 14.77
CA LYS A 350 9.44 -18.23 15.57
C LYS A 350 8.32 -17.73 14.67
N THR A 351 7.09 -18.20 14.93
CA THR A 351 5.90 -17.77 14.20
C THR A 351 5.02 -16.98 15.16
N THR A 352 4.51 -15.85 14.72
CA THR A 352 3.65 -14.96 15.50
C THR A 352 2.31 -14.81 14.78
N ASP A 353 1.21 -14.70 15.52
CA ASP A 353 -0.11 -14.45 14.94
C ASP A 353 -0.16 -13.13 14.16
N GLY A 354 -1.02 -13.07 13.13
CA GLY A 354 -1.13 -11.94 12.21
C GLY A 354 -1.77 -10.69 12.82
N SER A 355 -2.52 -10.84 13.91
CA SER A 355 -3.07 -9.72 14.69
C SER A 355 -2.01 -8.97 15.50
N ARG A 356 -0.85 -9.60 15.74
CA ARG A 356 0.22 -9.03 16.57
C ARG A 356 1.24 -8.29 15.71
N ASN A 357 1.67 -7.14 16.20
CA ASN A 357 2.71 -6.30 15.59
C ASN A 357 4.06 -6.36 16.33
N TYR A 358 4.23 -7.34 17.23
CA TYR A 358 5.46 -7.52 17.99
C TYR A 358 5.79 -9.00 18.22
N VAL A 359 7.07 -9.29 18.46
CA VAL A 359 7.58 -10.61 18.86
C VAL A 359 8.61 -10.46 19.97
N VAL A 360 8.63 -11.42 20.89
CA VAL A 360 9.66 -11.53 21.94
C VAL A 360 10.61 -12.67 21.56
N LEU A 361 11.89 -12.34 21.46
CA LEU A 361 12.99 -13.28 21.23
C LEU A 361 13.68 -13.55 22.57
N GLU A 362 13.69 -14.81 22.98
CA GLU A 362 14.20 -15.26 24.28
C GLU A 362 15.46 -16.11 24.11
N GLY A 363 16.30 -16.17 25.16
CA GLY A 363 17.49 -17.02 25.17
C GLY A 363 18.55 -16.59 24.15
N LEU A 364 18.69 -15.27 23.92
CA LEU A 364 19.75 -14.72 23.08
C LEU A 364 21.06 -14.69 23.88
N GLN A 365 22.15 -15.11 23.25
CA GLN A 365 23.49 -14.98 23.81
C GLN A 365 23.89 -13.50 23.93
N PRO A 366 24.48 -13.08 25.06
CA PRO A 366 25.05 -11.75 25.21
C PRO A 366 26.25 -11.57 24.27
N ASN A 367 26.65 -10.32 24.04
CA ASN A 367 27.79 -9.94 23.19
C ASN A 367 27.84 -10.57 21.79
N SER A 368 26.67 -10.81 21.18
CA SER A 368 26.55 -11.42 19.87
C SER A 368 25.77 -10.53 18.90
N ASN A 369 26.16 -10.54 17.63
CA ASN A 369 25.46 -9.83 16.57
C ASN A 369 24.35 -10.71 15.98
N TYR A 370 23.12 -10.19 16.01
CA TYR A 370 21.94 -10.85 15.48
C TYR A 370 21.45 -10.16 14.22
N MET A 371 21.07 -10.97 13.23
CA MET A 371 20.29 -10.56 12.06
C MET A 371 18.92 -11.20 12.15
N VAL A 372 17.87 -10.38 12.21
CA VAL A 372 16.47 -10.81 12.25
C VAL A 372 15.81 -10.55 10.91
N GLU A 373 15.29 -11.59 10.26
CA GLU A 373 14.45 -11.49 9.07
C GLU A 373 12.98 -11.69 9.46
N LEU A 374 12.09 -10.79 9.05
CA LEU A 374 10.64 -10.87 9.25
C LEU A 374 9.93 -11.00 7.91
N GLN A 375 8.92 -11.88 7.84
CA GLN A 375 8.11 -12.11 6.65
C GLN A 375 6.62 -12.27 7.02
N ALA A 376 5.73 -11.50 6.38
CA ALA A 376 4.29 -11.64 6.54
C ALA A 376 3.74 -12.74 5.62
N VAL A 377 2.71 -13.46 6.08
CA VAL A 377 2.08 -14.56 5.34
C VAL A 377 0.57 -14.45 5.39
N THR A 378 -0.07 -14.58 4.24
CA THR A 378 -1.53 -14.67 4.08
C THR A 378 -1.91 -15.94 3.32
N TYR A 379 -3.18 -16.33 3.39
CA TYR A 379 -3.73 -17.47 2.66
C TYR A 379 -4.92 -17.05 1.80
N TRP A 380 -4.91 -17.49 0.56
CA TRP A 380 -6.01 -17.34 -0.39
C TRP A 380 -6.46 -18.72 -0.85
N GLY A 381 -7.53 -19.25 -0.25
CA GLY A 381 -7.88 -20.66 -0.43
C GLY A 381 -6.73 -21.57 0.01
N GLN A 382 -6.18 -22.34 -0.94
CA GLN A 382 -4.99 -23.19 -0.72
C GLN A 382 -3.66 -22.49 -1.05
N VAL A 383 -3.70 -21.31 -1.67
CA VAL A 383 -2.50 -20.58 -2.10
C VAL A 383 -1.94 -19.78 -0.93
N ARG A 384 -0.64 -19.96 -0.68
CA ARG A 384 0.09 -19.23 0.36
C ARG A 384 0.87 -18.06 -0.24
N LEU A 385 0.46 -16.85 0.09
CA LEU A 385 1.15 -15.63 -0.34
C LEU A 385 2.10 -15.13 0.76
N LYS A 386 3.28 -14.63 0.36
CA LYS A 386 4.34 -14.22 1.29
C LYS A 386 4.88 -12.85 0.90
N SER A 387 5.12 -11.99 1.88
CA SER A 387 5.76 -10.70 1.64
C SER A 387 7.25 -10.85 1.32
N ALA A 388 7.86 -9.77 0.82
CA ALA A 388 9.31 -9.63 0.88
C ALA A 388 9.78 -9.68 2.35
N LYS A 389 11.02 -10.13 2.56
CA LYS A 389 11.62 -10.18 3.89
C LYS A 389 12.22 -8.82 4.23
N VAL A 390 12.01 -8.37 5.45
CA VAL A 390 12.69 -7.21 6.03
C VAL A 390 13.71 -7.68 7.06
N SER A 391 14.89 -7.07 7.10
CA SER A 391 15.98 -7.46 8.00
C SER A 391 16.34 -6.36 8.98
N LEU A 392 16.56 -6.72 10.24
CA LEU A 392 17.08 -5.86 11.30
C LEU A 392 18.38 -6.44 11.86
N TYR A 393 19.40 -5.61 12.01
CA TYR A 393 20.69 -5.98 12.62
C TYR A 393 20.82 -5.32 13.98
N PHE A 394 21.20 -6.07 15.00
CA PHE A 394 21.45 -5.52 16.34
C PHE A 394 22.50 -6.32 17.12
N SER A 395 23.18 -5.66 18.06
CA SER A 395 24.08 -6.29 19.03
C SER A 395 23.42 -6.37 20.40
N SER A 396 23.59 -7.50 21.08
CA SER A 396 23.08 -7.71 22.44
C SER A 396 23.91 -6.99 23.53
N THR A 397 24.99 -6.27 23.20
CA THR A 397 25.82 -5.48 24.15
C THR A 397 25.31 -4.09 24.46
N GLN A 398 24.42 -3.54 23.62
CA GLN A 398 24.25 -2.10 23.51
C GLN A 398 22.87 -1.61 23.96
N THR A 399 22.28 -2.25 24.98
CA THR A 399 20.95 -1.87 25.48
C THR A 399 20.85 -1.78 27.00
N THR A 400 21.96 -1.46 27.66
CA THR A 400 21.92 -0.64 28.88
C THR A 400 22.66 0.66 28.60
N ILE A 401 21.97 1.77 28.86
CA ILE A 401 22.46 3.15 29.08
C ILE A 401 21.73 4.16 28.15
N ASN A 402 20.76 4.83 28.78
CA ASN A 402 20.36 6.20 28.48
C ASN A 402 21.56 7.04 28.03
N ASN A 403 21.45 7.70 26.88
CA ASN A 403 22.16 8.91 26.45
C ASN A 403 23.64 9.12 26.85
N THR A 404 24.43 9.46 25.83
CA THR A 404 25.78 10.09 25.85
C THR A 404 27.01 9.17 25.88
N SER A 405 27.28 8.52 24.75
CA SER A 405 28.58 8.61 24.05
C SER A 405 28.47 8.00 22.65
N MET A 406 27.60 8.58 21.82
CA MET A 406 27.48 8.18 20.42
C MET A 406 28.83 8.39 19.72
N SER A 407 29.45 7.31 19.26
CA SER A 407 30.64 7.36 18.42
C SER A 407 30.29 8.09 17.13
N ARG A 408 30.62 9.37 17.06
CA ARG A 408 30.34 10.25 15.92
C ARG A 408 31.24 9.82 14.76
N TYR A 409 30.66 9.56 13.59
CA TYR A 409 31.41 9.30 12.36
C TYR A 409 31.31 10.51 11.44
N HIS A 410 32.47 11.01 11.02
CA HIS A 410 32.59 12.06 10.02
C HIS A 410 32.76 11.39 8.66
N VAL A 411 31.76 11.54 7.79
CA VAL A 411 31.74 10.99 6.45
C VAL A 411 31.93 12.12 5.46
N GLN A 412 32.84 11.98 4.51
CA GLN A 412 33.03 12.95 3.42
C GLN A 412 32.89 12.24 2.08
N TRP A 413 32.23 12.87 1.12
CA TRP A 413 32.13 12.33 -0.24
C TRP A 413 32.35 13.41 -1.28
N PHE A 414 33.05 13.05 -2.36
CA PHE A 414 33.24 13.93 -3.51
C PHE A 414 33.33 13.13 -4.81
N PRO A 415 32.91 13.70 -5.95
CA PRO A 415 33.11 13.11 -7.26
C PRO A 415 34.60 13.14 -7.62
N GLU A 416 35.19 11.98 -7.88
CA GLU A 416 36.56 11.83 -8.37
C GLU A 416 36.62 12.02 -9.89
N SER A 417 35.61 11.55 -10.61
CA SER A 417 35.46 11.78 -12.05
C SER A 417 33.99 11.72 -12.45
N CYS A 418 33.57 12.64 -13.32
CA CYS A 418 32.22 12.70 -13.89
C CYS A 418 32.31 12.72 -15.41
N VAL A 419 31.37 12.05 -16.07
CA VAL A 419 31.31 12.00 -17.55
C VAL A 419 30.98 13.39 -18.14
N HIS A 420 30.29 14.24 -17.40
CA HIS A 420 30.03 15.62 -17.78
C HIS A 420 31.08 16.54 -17.14
N ASN A 421 31.91 17.18 -17.98
CA ASN A 421 32.89 18.18 -17.56
C ASN A 421 32.16 19.45 -17.08
N GLU A 422 31.71 19.48 -15.84
CA GLU A 422 31.39 20.75 -15.17
C GLU A 422 32.69 21.40 -14.66
N THR A 423 33.00 22.58 -15.17
CA THR A 423 34.23 23.36 -14.94
C THR A 423 34.34 24.01 -13.54
N LYS A 424 33.67 23.47 -12.53
CA LYS A 424 33.91 23.80 -11.12
C LYS A 424 34.15 22.51 -10.36
N GLY A 425 35.35 22.38 -9.77
CA GLY A 425 35.66 21.25 -8.91
C GLY A 425 34.55 21.07 -7.86
N PRO A 426 33.87 19.91 -7.82
CA PRO A 426 32.72 19.74 -6.96
C PRO A 426 33.12 19.89 -5.49
N GLU A 427 32.35 20.68 -4.75
CA GLU A 427 32.56 20.90 -3.32
C GLU A 427 32.54 19.56 -2.56
N LYS A 428 33.49 19.41 -1.62
CA LYS A 428 33.53 18.23 -0.76
C LYS A 428 32.33 18.27 0.18
N ALA A 429 31.34 17.42 -0.08
CA ALA A 429 30.19 17.28 0.79
C ALA A 429 30.59 16.49 2.06
N THR A 430 30.15 16.98 3.21
CA THR A 430 30.44 16.38 4.52
C THR A 430 29.15 16.07 5.26
N GLY A 431 29.11 14.92 5.91
CA GLY A 431 27.98 14.45 6.69
C GLY A 431 28.44 13.88 8.02
N LEU A 432 27.68 14.19 9.07
CA LEU A 432 27.88 13.66 10.41
C LEU A 432 26.79 12.64 10.67
N THR A 433 27.17 11.39 10.94
CA THR A 433 26.22 10.36 11.33
C THR A 433 26.54 9.83 12.73
N TYR A 434 25.48 9.57 13.47
CA TYR A 434 25.51 8.87 14.76
C TYR A 434 25.00 7.43 14.62
N GLU A 435 24.51 7.07 13.43
CA GLU A 435 23.95 5.78 13.06
C GLU A 435 25.00 4.96 12.27
N ASN A 436 24.82 3.64 12.18
CA ASN A 436 25.72 2.76 11.43
C ASN A 436 25.53 2.86 9.89
N TYR A 437 24.78 3.86 9.42
CA TYR A 437 24.48 4.13 8.02
C TYR A 437 24.35 5.64 7.79
N ILE A 438 24.50 6.07 6.54
CA ILE A 438 24.26 7.45 6.08
C ILE A 438 23.65 7.42 4.68
N ILE A 439 22.68 8.29 4.42
CA ILE A 439 22.09 8.47 3.08
C ILE A 439 22.81 9.64 2.42
N LEU A 440 23.54 9.36 1.34
CA LEU A 440 24.20 10.38 0.53
C LEU A 440 23.17 11.01 -0.41
N GLN A 441 22.95 12.31 -0.26
CA GLN A 441 22.01 13.08 -1.08
C GLN A 441 22.79 13.91 -2.11
N ASP A 442 22.07 14.39 -3.13
CA ASP A 442 22.59 15.30 -4.18
C ASP A 442 23.79 14.75 -4.95
N LEU A 443 23.74 13.45 -5.27
CA LEU A 443 24.72 12.80 -6.13
C LEU A 443 24.40 13.02 -7.60
N SER A 444 25.40 13.44 -8.38
CA SER A 444 25.33 13.60 -9.83
C SER A 444 25.32 12.24 -10.53
N PHE A 445 24.61 12.15 -11.66
CA PHE A 445 24.54 10.93 -12.48
C PHE A 445 25.86 10.69 -13.23
N SER A 446 26.17 9.43 -13.52
CA SER A 446 27.38 9.03 -14.27
C SER A 446 28.70 9.55 -13.67
N CYS A 447 28.81 9.52 -12.34
CA CYS A 447 29.98 10.01 -11.60
C CYS A 447 30.54 8.93 -10.67
N LYS A 448 31.87 8.85 -10.62
CA LYS A 448 32.59 8.03 -9.64
C LYS A 448 32.81 8.86 -8.38
N TYR A 449 32.24 8.41 -7.26
CA TYR A 449 32.37 9.06 -5.96
C TYR A 449 33.38 8.32 -5.08
N LYS A 450 34.17 9.10 -4.35
CA LYS A 450 35.01 8.61 -3.24
C LYS A 450 34.36 9.00 -1.92
N VAL A 451 34.10 8.03 -1.06
CA VAL A 451 33.55 8.25 0.28
C VAL A 451 34.60 7.91 1.31
N THR A 452 34.88 8.81 2.24
CA THR A 452 35.80 8.60 3.37
C THR A 452 35.03 8.63 4.68
N VAL A 453 35.26 7.65 5.55
CA VAL A 453 34.64 7.56 6.88
C VAL A 453 35.73 7.66 7.94
N GLN A 454 35.55 8.59 8.88
CA GLN A 454 36.48 8.83 9.98
C GLN A 454 35.75 8.81 11.33
N PRO A 455 36.19 8.00 12.30
CA PRO A 455 35.66 8.05 13.67
C PRO A 455 36.14 9.31 14.38
N ALA A 456 35.22 10.13 14.88
CA ALA A 456 35.53 11.36 15.61
C ALA A 456 35.73 11.07 17.11
N ARG A 457 36.92 10.60 17.50
CA ARG A 457 37.37 10.62 18.91
C ARG A 457 38.69 11.37 19.05
N SER A 458 38.76 12.17 20.11
CA SER A 458 39.86 13.07 20.45
C SER A 458 41.14 12.30 20.83
N LYS A 459 42.26 12.70 20.22
CA LYS A 459 43.64 12.25 20.47
C LYS A 459 43.95 10.80 20.07
N GLY A 460 43.92 10.55 18.76
CA GLY A 460 44.57 9.41 18.11
C GLY A 460 44.24 9.40 16.63
N ARG A 461 45.24 9.43 15.74
CA ARG A 461 45.03 9.45 14.28
C ARG A 461 44.58 8.05 13.82
N LEU A 462 43.31 7.71 14.03
CA LEU A 462 42.70 6.51 13.50
C LEU A 462 42.62 6.60 11.96
N LYS A 463 42.95 5.49 11.29
CA LYS A 463 43.08 5.40 9.83
C LYS A 463 41.70 5.60 9.18
N ALA A 464 41.60 6.53 8.23
CA ALA A 464 40.37 6.76 7.48
C ALA A 464 40.13 5.61 6.50
N GLU A 465 38.94 5.02 6.50
CA GLU A 465 38.54 4.04 5.49
C GLU A 465 37.87 4.76 4.32
N SER A 466 38.21 4.35 3.09
CA SER A 466 37.65 4.95 1.87
C SER A 466 37.13 3.90 0.91
N ILE A 467 35.94 4.12 0.38
CA ILE A 467 35.31 3.29 -0.64
C ILE A 467 34.97 4.11 -1.89
N PHE A 468 34.83 3.44 -3.02
CA PHE A 468 34.44 4.05 -4.29
C PHE A 468 33.16 3.41 -4.80
N PHE A 469 32.26 4.22 -5.35
CA PHE A 469 31.08 3.75 -6.06
C PHE A 469 30.77 4.65 -7.25
N THR A 470 30.00 4.15 -8.22
CA THR A 470 29.66 4.88 -9.44
C THR A 470 28.15 5.02 -9.54
N THR A 471 27.67 6.24 -9.78
CA THR A 471 26.24 6.50 -9.99
C THR A 471 25.82 6.12 -11.41
N PRO A 472 24.62 5.52 -11.58
CA PRO A 472 24.13 5.15 -12.91
C PRO A 472 23.77 6.40 -13.75
N PRO A 473 23.65 6.27 -15.07
CA PRO A 473 23.13 7.34 -15.92
C PRO A 473 21.64 7.58 -15.68
N CYS A 474 21.17 8.82 -15.83
CA CYS A 474 19.75 9.20 -15.64
C CYS A 474 18.78 8.33 -16.48
N SER A 475 19.22 7.89 -17.66
CA SER A 475 18.47 7.01 -18.56
C SER A 475 18.19 5.61 -17.99
N ALA A 476 19.05 5.09 -17.10
CA ALA A 476 18.87 3.76 -16.51
C ALA A 476 17.71 3.69 -15.50
N LEU A 477 17.26 4.85 -14.98
CA LEU A 477 16.17 4.92 -14.00
C LEU A 477 14.78 5.00 -14.64
N LYS A 478 14.69 5.10 -15.97
CA LYS A 478 13.44 5.26 -16.73
C LYS A 478 12.54 4.00 -16.72
N GLY A 479 12.99 2.89 -16.12
CA GLY A 479 12.32 1.58 -16.24
C GLY A 479 11.61 1.03 -15.00
N LYS A 480 11.51 1.72 -13.85
CA LYS A 480 11.04 1.06 -12.60
C LYS A 480 10.11 1.81 -11.63
N ASN A 481 9.45 2.92 -11.97
CA ASN A 481 8.28 3.39 -11.19
C ASN A 481 7.41 4.47 -11.85
N HIS A 482 6.19 4.65 -11.33
CA HIS A 482 5.05 5.46 -11.83
C HIS A 482 5.21 7.00 -11.75
N LYS A 483 6.43 7.55 -11.74
CA LYS A 483 6.66 9.00 -11.89
C LYS A 483 7.76 9.22 -12.93
N HIS A 484 7.40 9.86 -14.04
CA HIS A 484 8.35 10.24 -15.09
C HIS A 484 9.39 11.22 -14.50
N ILE A 485 10.63 10.76 -14.35
CA ILE A 485 11.79 11.62 -14.13
C ILE A 485 12.16 12.20 -15.50
N THR A 486 12.04 13.52 -15.67
CA THR A 486 12.42 14.21 -16.90
C THR A 486 13.93 14.47 -16.87
N CYS A 487 14.71 13.61 -17.52
CA CYS A 487 16.14 13.87 -17.73
C CYS A 487 16.30 14.99 -18.80
N PRO A 488 17.18 15.99 -18.59
CA PRO A 488 17.50 16.98 -19.61
C PRO A 488 18.06 16.28 -20.85
N ALA A 489 17.45 16.55 -22.01
CA ALA A 489 17.92 16.03 -23.28
C ALA A 489 18.89 17.04 -23.89
N GLU A 490 20.20 16.80 -23.78
CA GLU A 490 21.19 17.55 -24.56
C GLU A 490 22.33 16.65 -25.08
N GLY A 491 22.61 16.81 -26.38
CA GLY A 491 23.89 16.54 -27.00
C GLY A 491 24.27 15.07 -27.17
N ALA A 492 23.74 14.42 -28.21
CA ALA A 492 24.34 13.21 -28.74
C ALA A 492 25.77 13.51 -29.27
N SER A 493 26.78 13.31 -28.43
CA SER A 493 28.11 12.96 -28.92
C SER A 493 28.21 11.43 -28.93
N VAL A 494 28.25 10.86 -30.13
CA VAL A 494 28.50 9.44 -30.32
C VAL A 494 29.96 9.20 -29.94
N LEU A 495 30.20 8.81 -28.69
CA LEU A 495 31.45 8.16 -28.32
C LEU A 495 31.59 6.89 -29.19
N PRO A 496 32.78 6.59 -29.74
CA PRO A 496 32.96 5.45 -30.63
C PRO A 496 32.48 4.17 -29.94
N LYS A 497 31.54 3.46 -30.58
CA LYS A 497 31.10 2.15 -30.10
C LYS A 497 32.32 1.26 -29.96
N VAL A 498 32.55 0.76 -28.76
CA VAL A 498 33.57 -0.25 -28.48
C VAL A 498 33.27 -1.48 -29.36
N LEU A 499 34.09 -1.70 -30.38
CA LEU A 499 33.94 -2.78 -31.37
C LEU A 499 34.54 -4.12 -30.91
N ALA A 500 35.20 -4.15 -29.76
CA ALA A 500 35.82 -5.35 -29.22
C ALA A 500 34.75 -6.33 -28.70
N LYS A 501 34.62 -7.49 -29.35
CA LYS A 501 33.68 -8.55 -28.98
C LYS A 501 34.44 -9.83 -28.59
N PRO A 502 34.04 -10.53 -27.51
CA PRO A 502 34.57 -11.85 -27.20
C PRO A 502 34.03 -12.88 -28.20
N GLU A 503 34.89 -13.71 -28.77
CA GLU A 503 34.57 -14.77 -29.72
C GLU A 503 35.11 -16.12 -29.23
N ASN A 504 34.65 -17.23 -29.83
CA ASN A 504 35.11 -18.59 -29.48
C ASN A 504 34.93 -18.97 -28.00
N LEU A 505 33.76 -18.66 -27.42
CA LEU A 505 33.36 -19.17 -26.10
C LEU A 505 33.32 -20.71 -26.12
N SER A 506 34.20 -21.35 -25.37
CA SER A 506 34.24 -22.79 -25.16
C SER A 506 34.00 -23.11 -23.69
N ALA A 507 33.37 -24.25 -23.41
CA ALA A 507 33.12 -24.74 -22.07
C ALA A 507 33.59 -26.20 -21.99
N SER A 508 34.35 -26.54 -20.96
CA SER A 508 34.67 -27.91 -20.56
C SER A 508 34.22 -28.14 -19.13
N PHE A 509 33.85 -29.37 -18.79
CA PHE A 509 33.33 -29.72 -17.48
C PHE A 509 34.19 -30.82 -16.87
N ILE A 510 34.62 -30.62 -15.63
CA ILE A 510 35.29 -31.64 -14.82
C ILE A 510 34.29 -32.12 -13.77
N VAL A 511 34.08 -33.43 -13.73
CA VAL A 511 33.17 -34.09 -12.79
C VAL A 511 34.02 -34.81 -11.74
N GLN A 512 33.91 -34.42 -10.48
CA GLN A 512 34.56 -35.07 -9.34
C GLN A 512 33.51 -35.51 -8.34
N GLU A 513 33.22 -36.83 -8.27
CA GLU A 513 32.33 -37.58 -7.35
C GLU A 513 30.89 -37.04 -7.14
N VAL A 514 30.70 -35.74 -6.89
CA VAL A 514 29.42 -35.03 -6.71
C VAL A 514 29.42 -33.58 -7.26
N ASN A 515 30.60 -32.99 -7.58
CA ASN A 515 30.71 -31.59 -8.01
C ASN A 515 31.09 -31.47 -9.50
N ILE A 516 30.32 -30.67 -10.24
CA ILE A 516 30.65 -30.28 -11.62
C ILE A 516 31.33 -28.91 -11.58
N THR A 517 32.57 -28.86 -12.07
CA THR A 517 33.31 -27.61 -12.26
C THR A 517 33.36 -27.29 -13.75
N GLY A 518 32.84 -26.14 -14.14
CA GLY A 518 32.90 -25.66 -15.53
C GLY A 518 34.10 -24.75 -15.76
N HIS A 519 34.90 -25.04 -16.78
CA HIS A 519 35.95 -24.17 -17.29
C HIS A 519 35.47 -23.53 -18.59
N PHE A 520 35.36 -22.21 -18.58
CA PHE A 520 34.94 -21.41 -19.72
C PHE A 520 36.13 -20.63 -20.25
N SER A 521 36.37 -20.66 -21.56
CA SER A 521 37.43 -19.86 -22.18
C SER A 521 36.95 -19.15 -23.44
N TRP A 522 37.51 -18.00 -23.74
CA TRP A 522 37.17 -17.19 -24.92
C TRP A 522 38.39 -16.54 -25.54
N LYS A 523 38.25 -16.09 -26.80
CA LYS A 523 39.22 -15.27 -27.52
C LYS A 523 38.59 -13.91 -27.82
N ILE A 524 39.37 -12.94 -28.29
CA ILE A 524 38.85 -11.61 -28.70
C ILE A 524 39.21 -11.39 -30.15
N SER A 525 38.26 -10.89 -30.94
CA SER A 525 38.52 -10.38 -32.28
C SER A 525 39.30 -9.06 -32.15
N LYS A 526 40.59 -9.05 -32.50
CA LYS A 526 41.41 -7.82 -32.53
C LYS A 526 40.98 -6.95 -33.72
N ALA A 527 39.94 -6.14 -33.55
CA ALA A 527 39.61 -5.05 -34.48
C ALA A 527 39.70 -3.71 -33.73
N ASN A 528 40.74 -2.93 -34.04
CA ASN A 528 41.02 -1.55 -33.60
C ASN A 528 40.69 -1.20 -32.13
N LEU A 529 41.57 -1.61 -31.20
CA LEU A 529 41.61 -1.08 -29.83
C LEU A 529 42.20 0.35 -29.84
N HIS A 530 41.38 1.37 -30.11
CA HIS A 530 41.75 2.76 -29.84
C HIS A 530 41.69 3.11 -28.33
N GLN A 531 41.14 2.21 -27.52
CA GLN A 531 41.03 2.35 -26.06
C GLN A 531 41.60 1.11 -25.36
N PRO A 532 42.34 1.26 -24.25
CA PRO A 532 42.86 0.13 -23.48
C PRO A 532 41.71 -0.66 -22.85
N MET A 533 41.75 -1.99 -23.00
CA MET A 533 40.80 -2.89 -22.35
C MET A 533 41.10 -2.97 -20.85
N THR A 534 40.07 -2.83 -20.02
CA THR A 534 40.20 -2.83 -18.56
C THR A 534 39.85 -4.18 -17.95
N GLY A 535 39.07 -5.02 -18.65
CA GLY A 535 38.71 -6.35 -18.19
C GLY A 535 37.55 -6.99 -18.94
N PHE A 536 37.00 -8.08 -18.38
CA PHE A 536 35.79 -8.74 -18.85
C PHE A 536 34.76 -8.79 -17.74
N GLN A 537 33.50 -8.54 -18.06
CA GLN A 537 32.38 -8.88 -17.20
C GLN A 537 31.78 -10.19 -17.69
N VAL A 538 31.78 -11.20 -16.82
CA VAL A 538 31.25 -12.53 -17.13
C VAL A 538 30.05 -12.80 -16.23
N THR A 539 28.92 -13.12 -16.83
CA THR A 539 27.66 -13.38 -16.14
C THR A 539 27.15 -14.76 -16.53
N TRP A 540 26.87 -15.64 -15.56
CA TRP A 540 26.26 -16.94 -15.83
C TRP A 540 24.96 -17.10 -15.07
N ALA A 541 23.97 -17.73 -15.70
CA ALA A 541 22.68 -17.93 -15.09
C ALA A 541 22.01 -19.25 -15.49
N GLU A 542 21.29 -19.84 -14.56
CA GLU A 542 20.45 -21.02 -14.81
C GLU A 542 19.19 -20.63 -15.59
N VAL A 543 18.93 -21.38 -16.67
CA VAL A 543 17.77 -21.20 -17.54
C VAL A 543 16.73 -22.27 -17.20
N THR A 544 15.56 -21.85 -16.71
CA THR A 544 14.44 -22.77 -16.45
C THR A 544 13.62 -22.96 -17.72
N THR A 545 13.22 -24.21 -17.99
CA THR A 545 12.47 -24.61 -19.19
C THR A 545 10.95 -24.46 -19.06
N GLU A 546 10.43 -23.79 -18.02
CA GLU A 546 8.98 -23.51 -17.92
C GLU A 546 8.60 -22.30 -18.79
N SER A 547 8.38 -22.58 -20.07
CA SER A 547 7.80 -21.61 -21.01
C SER A 547 6.31 -21.40 -20.73
N ARG A 548 5.92 -20.23 -20.21
CA ARG A 548 4.62 -19.65 -20.55
C ARG A 548 4.78 -18.87 -21.86
N GLN A 549 3.87 -19.09 -22.79
CA GLN A 549 3.82 -18.40 -24.07
C GLN A 549 3.82 -16.88 -23.85
N ASN A 550 4.79 -16.20 -24.47
CA ASN A 550 4.96 -14.75 -24.57
C ASN A 550 5.74 -13.99 -23.48
N SER A 551 6.67 -14.61 -22.76
CA SER A 551 7.74 -13.85 -22.07
C SER A 551 9.13 -14.48 -22.24
N LEU A 552 10.14 -13.63 -22.47
CA LEU A 552 11.56 -14.01 -22.51
C LEU A 552 11.96 -14.79 -21.23
N PRO A 553 12.87 -15.77 -21.32
CA PRO A 553 13.21 -16.62 -20.19
C PRO A 553 13.87 -15.81 -19.08
N ASN A 554 13.19 -15.70 -17.94
CA ASN A 554 13.74 -15.12 -16.72
C ASN A 554 14.82 -16.06 -16.18
N SER A 555 16.07 -15.61 -16.19
CA SER A 555 17.14 -16.33 -15.48
C SER A 555 16.91 -16.16 -13.97
N ILE A 556 16.80 -17.27 -13.24
CA ILE A 556 16.32 -17.26 -11.85
C ILE A 556 17.47 -16.99 -10.87
N ILE A 557 18.72 -17.21 -11.28
CA ILE A 557 19.93 -16.93 -10.49
C ILE A 557 21.03 -16.48 -11.46
N SER A 558 21.32 -15.18 -11.53
CA SER A 558 22.46 -14.64 -12.28
C SER A 558 23.62 -14.36 -11.33
N GLN A 559 24.78 -14.96 -11.59
CA GLN A 559 26.04 -14.64 -10.91
C GLN A 559 26.95 -13.92 -11.90
N SER A 560 27.64 -12.87 -11.45
CA SER A 560 28.54 -12.05 -12.28
C SER A 560 29.91 -11.91 -11.63
N GLN A 561 30.97 -11.95 -12.42
CA GLN A 561 32.35 -11.73 -12.00
C GLN A 561 33.08 -10.83 -13.00
N ILE A 562 33.88 -9.89 -12.49
CA ILE A 562 34.75 -9.05 -13.30
C ILE A 562 36.15 -9.66 -13.28
N LEU A 563 36.71 -9.89 -14.47
CA LEU A 563 38.05 -10.43 -14.69
C LEU A 563 38.97 -9.35 -15.28
N PRO A 564 40.26 -9.34 -14.94
CA PRO A 564 41.21 -8.42 -15.56
C PRO A 564 41.48 -8.77 -17.03
N ALA A 565 42.06 -7.81 -17.76
CA ALA A 565 42.29 -7.86 -19.21
C ALA A 565 43.13 -9.06 -19.68
N ASP A 566 44.00 -9.59 -18.84
CA ASP A 566 44.87 -10.74 -19.10
C ASP A 566 44.19 -12.10 -18.87
N HIS A 567 42.97 -12.13 -18.32
CA HIS A 567 42.27 -13.36 -17.96
C HIS A 567 41.19 -13.75 -18.99
N TYR A 568 41.50 -14.76 -19.81
CA TYR A 568 40.63 -15.30 -20.87
C TYR A 568 39.90 -16.59 -20.47
N VAL A 569 39.99 -16.98 -19.20
CA VAL A 569 39.45 -18.25 -18.65
C VAL A 569 38.73 -17.97 -17.33
N LEU A 570 37.56 -18.57 -17.16
CA LEU A 570 36.77 -18.57 -15.92
C LEU A 570 36.52 -20.00 -15.46
N THR A 571 36.75 -20.27 -14.18
CA THR A 571 36.41 -21.55 -13.54
C THR A 571 35.24 -21.35 -12.59
N VAL A 572 34.12 -22.03 -12.84
CA VAL A 572 32.91 -21.97 -12.00
C VAL A 572 32.71 -23.32 -11.30
N PRO A 573 32.91 -23.39 -9.98
CA PRO A 573 32.66 -24.61 -9.21
C PRO A 573 31.16 -24.79 -8.89
N ASN A 574 30.77 -26.02 -8.55
CA ASN A 574 29.44 -26.37 -8.03
C ASN A 574 28.27 -26.07 -8.99
N LEU A 575 28.47 -26.30 -10.30
CA LEU A 575 27.36 -26.26 -11.26
C LEU A 575 26.42 -27.44 -11.03
N ARG A 576 25.10 -27.22 -11.20
CA ARG A 576 24.09 -28.27 -11.06
C ARG A 576 24.18 -29.28 -12.21
N PRO A 577 23.99 -30.59 -11.97
CA PRO A 577 23.92 -31.59 -13.02
C PRO A 577 22.67 -31.42 -13.88
N SER A 578 22.77 -31.79 -15.17
CA SER A 578 21.64 -31.80 -16.12
C SER A 578 20.91 -30.45 -16.30
N THR A 579 21.56 -29.33 -15.97
CA THR A 579 20.99 -27.98 -16.00
C THR A 579 21.51 -27.19 -17.20
N LEU A 580 20.63 -26.39 -17.82
CA LEU A 580 20.99 -25.45 -18.87
C LEU A 580 21.48 -24.12 -18.25
N TYR A 581 22.71 -23.75 -18.54
CA TYR A 581 23.30 -22.48 -18.14
C TYR A 581 23.47 -21.56 -19.34
N ARG A 582 23.24 -20.26 -19.17
CA ARG A 582 23.54 -19.20 -20.13
C ARG A 582 24.72 -18.39 -19.59
N LEU A 583 25.81 -18.34 -20.35
CA LEU A 583 27.00 -17.53 -20.08
C LEU A 583 27.01 -16.31 -21.01
N GLU A 584 27.26 -15.14 -20.44
CA GLU A 584 27.37 -13.85 -21.12
C GLU A 584 28.71 -13.22 -20.76
N VAL A 585 29.52 -12.91 -21.77
CA VAL A 585 30.83 -12.28 -21.61
C VAL A 585 30.84 -10.95 -22.33
N GLN A 586 31.27 -9.90 -21.64
CA GLN A 586 31.30 -8.53 -22.14
C GLN A 586 32.68 -7.91 -21.89
N VAL A 587 33.21 -7.17 -22.87
CA VAL A 587 34.50 -6.47 -22.72
C VAL A 587 34.27 -5.15 -22.00
N LEU A 588 35.13 -4.82 -21.05
CA LEU A 588 35.17 -3.51 -20.40
C LEU A 588 36.31 -2.69 -21.00
N THR A 589 36.03 -1.45 -21.40
CA THR A 589 37.04 -0.46 -21.79
C THR A 589 36.88 0.82 -20.98
N THR A 590 37.85 1.73 -21.12
CA THR A 590 37.75 3.07 -20.54
C THR A 590 36.59 3.91 -21.09
N GLY A 591 36.01 3.52 -22.23
CA GLY A 591 34.88 4.19 -22.88
C GLY A 591 33.50 3.57 -22.61
N GLY A 592 33.42 2.49 -21.82
CA GLY A 592 32.18 1.81 -21.47
C GLY A 592 32.20 0.30 -21.74
N GLU A 593 31.03 -0.31 -21.65
CA GLU A 593 30.86 -1.75 -21.88
C GLU A 593 30.71 -2.04 -23.39
N GLY A 594 31.48 -3.00 -23.89
CA GLY A 594 31.40 -3.50 -25.26
C GLY A 594 30.19 -4.41 -25.50
N PRO A 595 29.98 -4.90 -26.73
CA PRO A 595 28.93 -5.86 -27.05
C PRO A 595 29.13 -7.18 -26.28
N ALA A 596 28.05 -7.68 -25.68
CA ALA A 596 28.06 -8.95 -24.95
C ALA A 596 27.92 -10.15 -25.90
N THR A 597 28.72 -11.19 -25.67
CA THR A 597 28.61 -12.48 -26.37
C THR A 597 28.01 -13.51 -25.44
N ILE A 598 26.98 -14.19 -25.93
CA ILE A 598 26.13 -15.07 -25.13
C ILE A 598 26.21 -16.48 -25.69
N LYS A 599 26.41 -17.48 -24.82
CA LYS A 599 26.38 -18.90 -25.19
C LYS A 599 25.72 -19.74 -24.10
N SER A 600 24.90 -20.68 -24.51
CA SER A 600 24.23 -21.62 -23.61
C SER A 600 24.94 -22.97 -23.60
N PHE A 601 25.08 -23.58 -22.42
CA PHE A 601 25.74 -24.86 -22.21
C PHE A 601 24.91 -25.74 -21.28
N ARG A 602 24.94 -27.05 -21.51
CA ARG A 602 24.31 -28.04 -20.64
C ARG A 602 25.36 -28.79 -19.85
N THR A 603 25.18 -28.88 -18.54
CA THR A 603 26.08 -29.64 -17.67
C THR A 603 25.85 -31.15 -17.80
N PRO A 604 26.89 -31.99 -17.64
CA PRO A 604 26.76 -33.44 -17.66
C PRO A 604 25.84 -33.98 -16.56
N ASP A 605 25.34 -35.21 -16.75
CA ASP A 605 24.57 -35.93 -15.75
C ASP A 605 25.48 -36.75 -14.82
N LEU A 606 25.10 -36.89 -13.55
CA LEU A 606 25.84 -37.71 -12.58
C LEU A 606 25.19 -39.11 -12.55
N LEU A 607 25.74 -40.07 -13.30
CA LEU A 607 25.26 -41.46 -13.24
C LEU A 607 25.51 -42.07 -11.85
N PRO A 608 24.58 -42.87 -11.30
CA PRO A 608 24.82 -43.61 -10.06
C PRO A 608 25.85 -44.72 -10.28
N SER A 609 26.76 -44.89 -9.32
CA SER A 609 27.67 -46.03 -9.23
C SER A 609 26.87 -47.34 -9.16
N SER A 610 27.00 -48.20 -10.18
CA SER A 610 26.47 -49.56 -10.12
C SER A 610 27.41 -50.47 -9.32
N PRO A 611 26.93 -51.24 -8.32
CA PRO A 611 27.65 -52.39 -7.80
C PRO A 611 27.49 -53.60 -8.74
N HIS A 612 28.60 -54.30 -8.95
CA HIS A 612 28.84 -55.63 -9.53
C HIS A 612 27.72 -56.45 -10.22
N SER A 613 28.10 -56.89 -11.43
CA SER A 613 27.86 -58.20 -12.09
C SER A 613 26.44 -58.71 -12.33
N LYS A 614 26.15 -59.02 -13.60
CA LYS A 614 25.77 -60.37 -14.06
C LYS A 614 25.91 -60.49 -15.58
N CYS A 615 26.65 -61.51 -16.01
CA CYS A 615 26.55 -62.09 -17.35
C CYS A 615 25.10 -62.50 -17.64
N CYS A 616 24.69 -62.41 -18.91
CA CYS A 616 24.27 -63.56 -19.75
C CYS A 616 23.96 -63.08 -21.18
N ASP A 617 24.35 -63.92 -22.13
CA ASP A 617 24.31 -63.80 -23.59
C ASP A 617 22.90 -63.73 -24.23
N LEU A 618 22.94 -63.57 -25.56
CA LEU A 618 22.00 -63.93 -26.65
C LEU A 618 21.54 -62.66 -27.41
N THR A 619 21.86 -62.45 -28.70
CA THR A 619 22.42 -63.26 -29.79
C THR A 619 23.06 -62.33 -30.81
#